data_AF-A0A133YG24-F1
#
_entry.id   AF-A0A133YG24-F1
#
_cell.length_a   1.000
_cell.length_b   1.000
_cell.length_c   1.000
_cell.angle_alpha   90.00
_cell.angle_beta   90.00
_cell.angle_gamma   90.00
#
_symmetry.space_group_name_H-M   'P 1'
#
loop_
_entity.id
_entity.type
_entity.pdbx_description
1 polymer ?
#
loop_
_entity_poly.entity_id
_entity_poly.type
_entity_poly.pdbx_seq_one_letter_code
_entity_poly.pdbx_strand_id
1 'polypeptide(L)'
;MQPREIQADKLYLGRENRKHIKSCHVNCYNRPLGRPPKEENDTHAEDKKRAIGERNEIEGIFGTTKRVYRANDIRAKLDQTADTWIGACFFANNIMKFLRGLLCLIFEKSGLKTFQKRIISIFDSMEAVLPTHKAV
;
A
#
# COMPACT_ATOMS: atom_id res chain seq x y z
N MET A 1 -14.38 12.54 -21.50
CA MET A 1 -15.03 11.48 -20.70
C MET A 1 -14.70 11.76 -19.24
N GLN A 2 -15.70 11.88 -18.36
CA GLN A 2 -15.45 12.09 -16.93
C GLN A 2 -15.37 10.73 -16.19
N PRO A 3 -14.62 10.64 -15.08
CA PRO A 3 -14.55 9.40 -14.31
C PRO A 3 -15.91 9.07 -13.68
N ARG A 4 -16.20 7.78 -13.52
CA ARG A 4 -17.46 7.33 -12.91
C ARG A 4 -17.51 7.60 -11.40
N GLU A 5 -16.37 7.51 -10.73
CA GLU A 5 -16.21 7.69 -9.29
C GLU A 5 -14.94 8.51 -9.01
N ILE A 6 -14.99 9.35 -7.98
CA ILE A 6 -13.82 10.06 -7.45
C ILE A 6 -13.65 9.81 -5.95
N GLN A 7 -12.44 9.44 -5.58
CA GLN A 7 -11.98 9.35 -4.19
C GLN A 7 -11.07 10.55 -3.92
N ALA A 8 -11.53 11.47 -3.09
CA ALA A 8 -10.82 12.71 -2.80
C ALA A 8 -10.58 12.85 -1.28
N ASP A 9 -9.48 13.52 -0.92
CA ASP A 9 -9.22 13.88 0.46
C ASP A 9 -10.30 14.82 0.98
N LYS A 10 -10.58 14.69 2.29
CA LYS A 10 -11.55 15.54 2.97
C LYS A 10 -11.25 17.03 2.80
N LEU A 11 -9.96 17.40 2.72
CA LEU A 11 -9.52 18.77 2.53
C LEU A 11 -10.08 19.40 1.24
N TYR A 12 -10.24 18.61 0.18
CA TYR A 12 -10.75 19.08 -1.11
C TYR A 12 -12.28 18.99 -1.23
N LEU A 13 -12.98 18.41 -0.25
CA LEU A 13 -14.42 18.17 -0.33
C LEU A 13 -15.24 19.28 0.34
N GLY A 14 -14.99 20.51 -0.10
CA GLY A 14 -15.78 21.69 0.26
C GLY A 14 -17.20 21.68 -0.34
N ARG A 15 -18.01 22.69 0.03
CA ARG A 15 -19.41 22.80 -0.46
C ARG A 15 -19.48 22.96 -1.98
N GLU A 16 -18.62 23.80 -2.55
CA GLU A 16 -18.58 24.06 -4.00
C GLU A 16 -18.10 22.84 -4.78
N ASN A 17 -17.00 22.22 -4.36
CA ASN A 17 -16.47 21.02 -5.02
C ASN A 17 -17.47 19.86 -5.02
N ARG A 18 -18.22 19.68 -3.93
CA ARG A 18 -19.30 18.67 -3.89
C ARG A 18 -20.46 19.01 -4.82
N LYS A 19 -20.82 20.28 -4.98
CA LYS A 19 -21.82 20.70 -5.98
C LYS A 19 -21.32 20.41 -7.40
N HIS A 20 -20.06 20.70 -7.68
CA HIS A 20 -19.44 20.45 -8.97
C HIS A 20 -19.41 18.95 -9.32
N ILE A 21 -18.94 18.10 -8.39
CA ILE A 21 -18.94 16.63 -8.54
C ILE A 21 -20.34 16.10 -8.87
N LYS A 22 -21.38 16.58 -8.17
CA LYS A 22 -22.78 16.23 -8.47
C LYS A 22 -23.23 16.69 -9.84
N SER A 23 -22.90 17.92 -10.24
CA SER A 23 -23.25 18.46 -11.56
C SER A 23 -22.61 17.67 -12.70
N CYS A 24 -21.43 17.12 -12.45
CA CYS A 24 -20.69 16.26 -13.37
C CYS A 24 -21.19 14.81 -13.38
N HIS A 25 -22.18 14.45 -12.57
CA HIS A 25 -22.69 13.08 -12.42
C HIS A 25 -21.61 12.06 -12.01
N VAL A 26 -20.63 12.51 -11.22
CA VAL A 26 -19.54 11.68 -10.70
C VAL A 26 -19.90 11.22 -9.28
N ASN A 27 -19.74 9.92 -9.02
CA ASN A 27 -19.98 9.38 -7.68
C ASN A 27 -18.82 9.72 -6.73
N CYS A 28 -19.14 10.06 -5.47
CA CYS A 28 -18.14 10.30 -4.45
C CYS A 28 -18.64 9.76 -3.10
N TYR A 29 -18.01 8.69 -2.62
CA TYR A 29 -18.44 7.96 -1.43
C TYR A 29 -17.78 8.45 -0.13
N ASN A 30 -17.62 9.77 -0.01
CA ASN A 30 -17.09 10.38 1.22
C ASN A 30 -18.21 10.71 2.21
N ARG A 31 -17.85 10.77 3.50
CA ARG A 31 -18.78 11.21 4.55
C ARG A 31 -19.40 12.59 4.22
N PRO A 32 -20.68 12.81 4.54
CA PRO A 32 -21.35 14.09 4.30
C PRO A 32 -20.71 15.21 5.14
N LEU A 33 -20.98 16.46 4.76
CA LEU A 33 -20.58 17.61 5.55
C LEU A 33 -21.47 17.71 6.80
N GLY A 34 -20.88 18.10 7.93
CA GLY A 34 -21.60 18.29 9.18
C GLY A 34 -21.69 17.03 10.04
N ARG A 35 -22.69 17.01 10.92
CA ARG A 35 -22.91 15.91 11.86
C ARG A 35 -23.43 14.67 11.11
N PRO A 36 -22.88 13.48 11.36
CA PRO A 36 -23.47 12.23 10.84
C PRO A 36 -24.93 12.09 11.27
N PRO A 37 -25.80 11.51 10.41
CA PRO A 37 -27.19 11.25 10.77
C PRO A 37 -27.28 10.27 11.96
N LYS A 38 -28.35 10.39 12.76
CA LYS A 38 -28.57 9.57 13.96
C LYS A 38 -28.99 8.14 13.62
N GLU A 39 -29.69 7.96 12.51
CA GLU A 39 -30.12 6.66 12.00
C GLU A 39 -29.21 6.25 10.83
N GLU A 40 -28.73 5.01 10.90
CA GLU A 40 -27.77 4.45 9.96
C GLU A 40 -28.51 3.68 8.85
N ASN A 41 -29.30 4.40 8.04
CA ASN A 41 -30.03 3.83 6.91
C ASN A 41 -29.39 4.27 5.58
N ASP A 42 -28.12 3.90 5.42
CA ASP A 42 -27.28 4.35 4.32
C ASP A 42 -27.18 3.27 3.25
N THR A 43 -27.96 3.42 2.17
CA THR A 43 -27.96 2.50 1.02
C THR A 43 -26.57 2.31 0.41
N HIS A 44 -25.65 3.25 0.63
CA HIS A 44 -24.27 3.21 0.12
C HIS A 44 -23.23 2.93 1.21
N ALA A 45 -23.60 2.32 2.33
CA ALA A 45 -22.67 2.02 3.42
C ALA A 45 -21.46 1.17 2.96
N GLU A 46 -21.70 0.12 2.17
CA GLU A 46 -20.62 -0.75 1.66
C GLU A 46 -19.70 -0.03 0.67
N ASP A 47 -20.25 0.78 -0.24
CA ASP A 47 -19.44 1.58 -1.17
C ASP A 47 -18.56 2.60 -0.42
N LYS A 48 -19.11 3.24 0.63
CA LYS A 48 -18.35 4.15 1.50
C LYS A 48 -17.24 3.42 2.24
N LYS A 49 -17.50 2.22 2.74
CA LYS A 49 -16.50 1.39 3.41
C LYS A 49 -15.39 0.98 2.44
N ARG A 50 -15.74 0.54 1.22
CA ARG A 50 -14.77 0.23 0.15
C ARG A 50 -13.89 1.43 -0.16
N ALA A 51 -14.50 2.58 -0.47
CA ALA A 51 -13.77 3.79 -0.86
C ALA A 51 -12.83 4.29 0.24
N ILE A 52 -13.24 4.20 1.52
CA ILE A 52 -12.37 4.52 2.65
C ILE A 52 -11.21 3.52 2.75
N GLY A 53 -11.47 2.23 2.58
CA GLY A 53 -10.44 1.19 2.60
C GLY A 53 -9.38 1.39 1.52
N GLU A 54 -9.81 1.60 0.27
CA GLU A 54 -8.94 1.87 -0.88
C GLU A 54 -8.09 3.13 -0.64
N ARG A 55 -8.71 4.22 -0.15
CA ARG A 55 -7.98 5.44 0.17
C ARG A 55 -6.95 5.23 1.28
N ASN A 56 -7.31 4.51 2.34
CA ASN A 56 -6.39 4.22 3.44
C ASN A 56 -5.19 3.39 2.98
N GLU A 57 -5.39 2.43 2.07
CA GLU A 57 -4.28 1.67 1.47
C GLU A 57 -3.33 2.60 0.71
N ILE A 58 -3.87 3.49 -0.12
CA ILE A 58 -3.11 4.46 -0.90
C ILE A 58 -2.36 5.44 0.02
N GLU A 59 -3.02 6.00 1.03
CA GLU A 59 -2.40 6.89 2.03
C GLU A 59 -1.26 6.18 2.78
N GLY A 60 -1.44 4.91 3.15
CA GLY A 60 -0.41 4.09 3.77
C GLY A 60 0.82 3.87 2.88
N ILE A 61 0.59 3.67 1.58
CA ILE A 61 1.66 3.57 0.57
C ILE A 61 2.42 4.89 0.46
N PHE A 62 1.71 6.02 0.39
CA PHE A 62 2.36 7.34 0.34
C PHE A 62 3.14 7.63 1.62
N GLY A 63 2.60 7.29 2.79
CA GLY A 63 3.27 7.41 4.08
C GLY A 63 4.58 6.63 4.11
N THR A 64 4.54 5.36 3.66
CA THR A 64 5.73 4.50 3.54
C THR A 64 6.73 5.07 2.53
N THR A 65 6.25 5.54 1.37
CA THR A 65 7.12 6.12 0.33
C THR A 65 7.87 7.34 0.84
N LYS A 66 7.18 8.24 1.57
CA LYS A 66 7.79 9.41 2.17
C LYS A 66 8.76 9.04 3.30
N ARG A 67 8.35 8.15 4.22
CA ARG A 67 9.15 7.81 5.41
C ARG A 67 10.36 6.93 5.10
N VAL A 68 10.17 5.87 4.33
CA VAL A 68 11.19 4.84 4.06
C VAL A 68 12.06 5.25 2.88
N TYR A 69 11.44 5.67 1.78
CA TYR A 69 12.14 6.01 0.54
C TYR A 69 12.45 7.51 0.41
N ARG A 70 12.12 8.32 1.42
CA ARG A 70 12.44 9.76 1.51
C ARG A 70 11.93 10.59 0.33
N ALA A 71 10.81 10.18 -0.26
CA ALA A 71 10.24 10.87 -1.42
C ALA A 71 9.80 12.32 -1.14
N ASN A 72 9.70 12.73 0.13
CA ASN A 72 9.43 14.12 0.54
C ASN A 72 10.70 14.96 0.79
N ASP A 73 11.90 14.36 0.72
CA ASP A 73 13.20 15.01 0.93
C ASP A 73 14.20 14.51 -0.13
N ILE A 74 13.92 14.80 -1.40
CA ILE A 74 14.80 14.45 -2.52
C ILE A 74 15.90 15.50 -2.62
N ARG A 75 17.15 15.04 -2.50
CA ARG A 75 18.34 15.90 -2.41
C ARG A 75 19.09 16.06 -3.73
N ALA A 76 18.45 15.68 -4.83
CA ALA A 76 19.01 15.86 -6.16
C ALA A 76 19.10 17.37 -6.48
N LYS A 77 20.20 17.79 -7.11
CA LYS A 77 20.44 19.21 -7.44
C LYS A 77 19.89 19.64 -8.79
N LEU A 78 19.73 18.69 -9.72
CA LEU A 78 19.19 18.92 -11.07
C LEU A 78 17.79 18.33 -11.16
N ASP A 79 16.90 19.02 -11.86
CA ASP A 79 15.49 18.63 -12.03
C ASP A 79 15.36 17.25 -12.68
N GLN A 80 16.11 16.98 -13.75
CA GLN A 80 16.09 15.68 -14.43
C GLN A 80 16.49 14.52 -13.49
N THR A 81 17.47 14.77 -12.62
CA THR A 81 17.90 13.78 -11.64
C THR A 81 16.85 13.62 -10.54
N ALA A 82 16.21 14.72 -10.11
CA ALA A 82 15.12 14.68 -9.14
C ALA A 82 13.94 13.85 -9.65
N ASP A 83 13.50 14.05 -10.90
CA ASP A 83 12.43 13.28 -11.52
C ASP A 83 12.76 11.78 -11.58
N THR A 84 14.01 11.46 -11.91
CA THR A 84 14.49 10.06 -11.93
C THR A 84 14.47 9.47 -10.52
N TRP A 85 14.86 10.22 -9.49
CA TRP A 85 14.78 9.80 -8.09
C TRP A 85 13.34 9.59 -7.62
N ILE A 86 12.42 10.49 -7.98
CA ILE A 86 10.99 10.34 -7.68
C ILE A 86 10.51 9.00 -8.27
N GLY A 87 10.76 8.77 -9.56
CA GLY A 87 10.39 7.53 -10.24
C GLY A 87 10.98 6.29 -9.57
N ALA A 88 12.27 6.33 -9.21
CA ALA A 88 12.96 5.24 -8.53
C ALA A 88 12.37 4.91 -7.15
N CYS A 89 12.00 5.92 -6.35
CA CYS A 89 11.34 5.71 -5.05
C CYS A 89 10.03 4.94 -5.20
N PHE A 90 9.18 5.36 -6.14
CA PHE A 90 7.91 4.66 -6.39
C PHE A 90 8.14 3.27 -7.00
N PHE A 91 9.10 3.11 -7.90
CA PHE A 91 9.44 1.83 -8.49
C PHE A 91 9.90 0.81 -7.43
N ALA A 92 10.83 1.21 -6.56
CA ALA A 92 11.32 0.36 -5.47
C ALA A 92 10.20 -0.08 -4.52
N ASN A 93 9.27 0.83 -4.19
CA ASN A 93 8.13 0.50 -3.34
C ASN A 93 7.19 -0.52 -4.02
N ASN A 94 6.95 -0.39 -5.32
CA ASN A 94 6.14 -1.33 -6.09
C ASN A 94 6.81 -2.71 -6.20
N ILE A 95 8.14 -2.79 -6.36
CA ILE A 95 8.88 -4.05 -6.37
C ILE A 95 8.66 -4.81 -5.06
N MET A 96 8.72 -4.14 -3.91
CA MET A 96 8.50 -4.80 -2.61
C MET A 96 7.10 -5.40 -2.50
N LYS A 97 6.07 -4.71 -3.01
CA LYS A 97 4.69 -5.24 -3.07
C LYS A 97 4.62 -6.47 -3.98
N PHE A 98 5.24 -6.41 -5.16
CA PHE A 98 5.30 -7.53 -6.09
C PHE A 98 6.02 -8.75 -5.51
N LEU A 99 7.22 -8.56 -4.94
CA LEU A 99 8.01 -9.64 -4.33
C LEU A 99 7.26 -10.32 -3.19
N ARG A 100 6.55 -9.55 -2.36
CA ARG A 100 5.73 -10.13 -1.28
C ARG A 100 4.63 -11.04 -1.85
N GLY A 101 3.93 -10.62 -2.89
CA GLY A 101 2.92 -11.45 -3.56
C GLY A 101 3.53 -12.69 -4.21
N LEU A 102 4.66 -12.53 -4.90
CA LEU A 102 5.39 -13.63 -5.53
C LEU A 102 5.83 -14.67 -4.49
N LEU A 103 6.38 -14.24 -3.35
CA LEU A 103 6.75 -15.14 -2.26
C LEU A 103 5.54 -15.89 -1.71
N CYS A 104 4.41 -15.22 -1.47
CA CYS A 104 3.18 -15.89 -1.02
C CYS A 104 2.73 -16.99 -1.99
N LEU A 105 2.75 -16.71 -3.31
CA LEU A 105 2.41 -17.70 -4.34
C LEU A 105 3.39 -18.88 -4.37
N ILE A 106 4.69 -18.61 -4.21
CA ILE A 106 5.71 -19.66 -4.13
C ILE A 106 5.45 -20.52 -2.90
N PHE A 107 5.20 -19.95 -1.73
CA PHE A 107 4.91 -20.70 -0.50
C PHE A 107 3.63 -21.53 -0.57
N GLU A 108 2.59 -21.00 -1.21
CA GLU A 108 1.34 -21.72 -1.45
C GLU A 108 1.58 -22.94 -2.36
N LYS A 109 2.31 -22.76 -3.47
CA LYS A 109 2.59 -23.84 -4.43
C LYS A 109 3.63 -24.85 -3.96
N SER A 110 4.65 -24.42 -3.24
CA SER A 110 5.76 -25.30 -2.84
C SER A 110 5.42 -26.21 -1.66
N GLY A 111 4.23 -26.06 -1.08
CA GLY A 111 3.77 -26.81 0.08
C GLY A 111 4.69 -26.50 1.25
N LEU A 112 4.26 -25.64 2.16
CA LEU A 112 5.04 -25.13 3.30
C LEU A 112 5.90 -26.22 4.01
N LYS A 113 5.43 -27.47 4.03
CA LYS A 113 6.12 -28.66 4.56
C LYS A 113 7.41 -29.02 3.82
N THR A 114 7.46 -28.91 2.49
CA THR A 114 8.64 -29.25 1.67
C THR A 114 9.74 -28.22 1.84
N PHE A 115 9.36 -26.94 1.91
CA PHE A 115 10.28 -25.84 2.15
C PHE A 115 10.81 -25.85 3.59
N GLN A 116 9.94 -26.05 4.59
CA GLN A 116 10.37 -26.22 5.99
C GLN A 116 11.34 -27.39 6.16
N LYS A 117 11.06 -28.56 5.56
CA LYS A 117 11.98 -29.71 5.60
C LYS A 117 13.34 -29.40 4.96
N ARG A 118 13.35 -28.67 3.84
CA ARG A 118 14.61 -28.23 3.19
C ARG A 118 15.39 -27.23 4.04
N ILE A 119 14.73 -26.27 4.67
CA ILE A 119 15.41 -25.32 5.57
C ILE A 119 16.02 -26.04 6.77
N ILE A 120 15.26 -26.94 7.42
CA ILE A 120 15.77 -27.73 8.56
C ILE A 120 16.98 -28.57 8.13
N SER A 121 16.91 -29.26 6.99
CA SER A 121 18.05 -30.06 6.51
C SER A 121 19.29 -29.23 6.20
N ILE A 122 19.11 -27.99 5.70
CA ILE A 122 20.23 -27.07 5.44
C ILE A 122 20.86 -26.62 6.77
N PHE A 123 20.03 -26.32 7.77
CA PHE A 123 20.50 -25.91 9.10
C PHE A 123 21.26 -27.04 9.81
N ASP A 124 20.72 -28.26 9.80
CA ASP A 124 21.38 -29.46 10.34
C ASP A 124 22.73 -29.71 9.63
N SER A 125 22.79 -29.47 8.32
CA SER A 125 24.03 -29.60 7.53
C SER A 125 25.04 -28.50 7.83
N MET A 126 24.59 -27.29 8.17
CA MET A 126 25.48 -26.18 8.58
C MET A 126 26.00 -26.36 10.00
N GLU A 127 25.17 -26.86 10.91
CA GLU A 127 25.56 -27.17 12.30
C GLU A 127 26.56 -28.33 12.35
N ALA A 128 26.44 -29.32 11.46
CA ALA A 128 27.42 -30.39 11.29
C ALA A 128 28.79 -29.93 10.72
N VAL A 129 28.88 -28.72 10.15
CA VAL A 129 30.12 -28.16 9.58
C VAL A 129 30.86 -27.27 10.60
N LEU A 130 30.24 -26.93 11.74
CA LEU A 130 30.92 -26.22 12.82
C LEU A 130 31.69 -27.23 13.70
N PRO A 131 33.03 -27.23 13.71
CA PRO A 131 33.78 -28.13 14.57
C PRO A 131 33.53 -27.73 16.02
N THR A 132 32.91 -28.61 16.80
CA THR A 132 32.87 -28.46 18.26
C THR A 132 34.30 -28.55 18.78
N HIS A 133 34.95 -27.40 18.96
CA HIS A 133 36.22 -27.32 19.66
C HIS A 133 35.93 -27.64 21.12
N LYS A 134 36.11 -28.91 21.51
CA LYS A 134 36.06 -29.30 22.92
C LYS A 134 37.24 -28.63 23.63
N ALA A 135 36.94 -27.69 24.52
CA ALA A 135 37.91 -27.14 25.44
C ALA A 135 38.34 -28.25 26.42
N VAL A 136 39.65 -28.29 26.67
CA VAL A 136 40.41 -29.19 27.55
C VAL A 136 39.84 -29.21 28.96
#